data_AF-A0A9P7DSK5-F1
#
_entry.id   AF-A0A9P7DSK5-F1
#
_cell.length_a   1.000
_cell.length_b   1.000
_cell.length_c   1.000
_cell.angle_alpha   90.00
_cell.angle_beta   90.00
_cell.angle_gamma   90.00
#
_symmetry.space_group_name_H-M   'P 1'
#
loop_
_entity.id
_entity.type
_entity.pdbx_description
1 polymer ?
#
loop_
_entity_poly.entity_id
_entity_poly.type
_entity_poly.pdbx_seq_one_letter_code
_entity_poly.pdbx_strand_id
1 'polypeptide(L)'
;LTDHCQTYTQDIWHGHIPPGSCMIVTFPDDVASTGNPWDAYALAISPTMRAPDDDSWHQDLVYNTMWLLLVQLERWNKASDAENRLKIQMVLMTGLGTGTGGIGV
;
A
#
# COMPACT_ATOMS: atom_id res chain seq x y z
N LEU A 1 -12.22 0.62 -7.74
CA LEU A 1 -11.05 0.54 -6.83
C LEU A 1 -10.76 1.86 -6.11
N THR A 2 -10.66 3.00 -6.79
CA THR A 2 -10.34 4.30 -6.16
C THR A 2 -11.26 4.66 -4.98
N ASP A 3 -12.58 4.69 -5.19
CA ASP A 3 -13.55 5.05 -4.15
C ASP A 3 -13.52 4.09 -2.96
N HIS A 4 -13.24 2.80 -3.23
CA HIS A 4 -13.08 1.78 -2.20
C HIS A 4 -11.86 2.07 -1.32
N CYS A 5 -10.71 2.37 -1.92
CA CYS A 5 -9.51 2.76 -1.19
C CYS A 5 -9.72 4.07 -0.40
N GLN A 6 -10.39 5.06 -0.99
CA GLN A 6 -10.69 6.33 -0.32
C GLN A 6 -11.60 6.13 0.90
N THR A 7 -12.57 5.22 0.82
CA THR A 7 -13.42 4.85 1.96
C THR A 7 -12.58 4.26 3.10
N TYR A 8 -11.70 3.29 2.81
CA TYR A 8 -10.77 2.74 3.81
C TYR A 8 -9.86 3.82 4.43
N THR A 9 -9.33 4.72 3.61
CA THR A 9 -8.52 5.85 4.08
C THR A 9 -9.33 6.76 5.01
N GLN A 10 -10.60 7.02 4.69
CA GLN A 10 -11.47 7.83 5.53
C GLN A 10 -11.75 7.15 6.87
N ASP A 11 -12.06 5.86 6.87
CA ASP A 11 -12.46 5.13 8.06
C ASP A 11 -11.29 4.90 9.03
N ILE A 12 -10.12 4.55 8.50
CA ILE A 12 -8.95 4.19 9.31
C ILE A 12 -8.08 5.40 9.67
N TRP A 13 -7.90 6.31 8.71
CA TRP A 13 -6.94 7.43 8.81
C TRP A 13 -7.61 8.80 8.81
N HIS A 14 -8.94 8.86 8.89
CA HIS A 14 -9.70 10.11 8.85
C HIS A 14 -9.37 10.99 7.63
N GLY A 15 -9.09 10.33 6.50
CA GLY A 15 -8.93 10.98 5.19
C GLY A 15 -7.48 11.31 4.82
N HIS A 16 -6.50 11.11 5.70
CA HIS A 16 -5.09 11.41 5.40
C HIS A 16 -4.12 10.33 5.90
N ILE A 17 -3.41 9.72 4.95
CA ILE A 17 -2.34 8.76 5.22
C ILE A 17 -1.00 9.50 5.04
N PRO A 18 -0.18 9.64 6.10
CA PRO A 18 1.05 10.41 6.03
C PRO A 18 2.12 9.69 5.19
N PRO A 19 3.00 10.43 4.47
CA PRO A 19 4.13 9.84 3.77
C PRO A 19 4.99 8.94 4.68
N GLY A 20 5.48 7.83 4.12
CA GLY A 20 6.29 6.89 4.87
C GLY A 20 5.49 5.82 5.63
N SER A 21 4.16 5.89 5.61
CA SER A 21 3.29 4.88 6.21
C SER A 21 2.79 3.83 5.19
N CYS A 22 2.07 2.81 5.67
CA CYS A 22 1.51 1.76 4.83
C CYS A 22 0.21 1.21 5.44
N MET A 23 -0.78 0.93 4.59
CA MET A 23 -1.95 0.11 4.94
C MET A 23 -2.26 -0.88 3.82
N ILE A 24 -2.91 -2.00 4.16
CA ILE A 24 -3.34 -3.00 3.18
C ILE A 24 -4.88 -3.01 3.11
N VAL A 25 -5.42 -2.95 1.91
CA VAL A 25 -6.86 -2.96 1.61
C VAL A 25 -7.17 -4.16 0.73
N THR A 26 -8.27 -4.88 1.00
CA THR A 26 -8.76 -5.93 0.11
C THR A 26 -9.27 -5.34 -1.20
N PHE A 27 -9.13 -6.06 -2.31
CA PHE A 27 -9.86 -5.68 -3.51
C PHE A 27 -11.37 -5.90 -3.30
N PRO A 28 -12.22 -5.04 -3.87
CA PRO A 28 -13.63 -5.39 -4.02
C PRO A 28 -13.78 -6.56 -5.00
N ASP A 29 -14.83 -7.37 -4.82
CA ASP A 29 -15.01 -8.66 -5.50
C ASP A 29 -14.98 -8.56 -7.03
N ASP A 30 -15.52 -7.47 -7.58
CA ASP A 30 -15.55 -7.19 -9.02
C ASP A 30 -14.14 -7.00 -9.61
N VAL A 31 -13.25 -6.33 -8.85
CA VAL A 31 -11.84 -6.12 -9.23
C VAL A 31 -11.01 -7.38 -9.04
N ALA A 32 -11.28 -8.16 -7.97
CA ALA A 32 -10.54 -9.38 -7.70
C ALA A 32 -10.82 -10.49 -8.72
N SER A 33 -12.05 -10.57 -9.24
CA SER A 33 -12.51 -11.67 -10.10
C SER A 33 -12.41 -11.42 -11.60
N THR A 34 -12.53 -10.17 -12.06
CA THR A 34 -12.69 -9.89 -13.50
C THR A 34 -11.39 -9.41 -14.13
N GLY A 35 -10.76 -10.26 -14.95
CA GLY A 35 -9.68 -9.85 -15.86
C GLY A 35 -8.39 -9.42 -15.15
N ASN A 36 -8.18 -9.84 -13.90
CA ASN A 36 -6.96 -9.60 -13.14
C ASN A 36 -5.90 -10.68 -13.47
N PRO A 37 -4.87 -10.36 -14.29
CA PRO A 37 -3.91 -11.36 -14.75
C PRO A 37 -2.86 -11.74 -13.67
N TRP A 38 -2.88 -11.07 -12.52
CA TRP A 38 -1.88 -11.25 -11.47
C TRP A 38 -2.43 -11.99 -10.25
N ASP A 39 -3.71 -12.40 -10.28
CA ASP A 39 -4.42 -13.02 -9.14
C ASP A 39 -4.29 -12.21 -7.83
N ALA A 40 -4.07 -10.90 -7.95
CA ALA A 40 -3.93 -10.00 -6.81
C ALA A 40 -5.29 -9.80 -6.12
N TYR A 41 -5.33 -9.83 -4.79
CA TYR A 41 -6.57 -9.68 -4.03
C TYR A 41 -6.48 -8.59 -2.95
N ALA A 42 -5.35 -7.88 -2.88
CA ALA A 42 -5.11 -6.80 -1.94
C ALA A 42 -4.20 -5.73 -2.55
N LEU A 43 -4.36 -4.49 -2.07
CA LEU A 43 -3.54 -3.33 -2.39
C LEU A 43 -2.79 -2.88 -1.14
N ALA A 44 -1.47 -2.74 -1.22
CA ALA A 44 -0.73 -1.94 -0.25
C ALA A 44 -0.74 -0.47 -0.68
N ILE A 45 -1.27 0.40 0.17
CA ILE A 45 -1.26 1.85 -0.01
C ILE A 45 -0.13 2.42 0.83
N SER A 46 0.91 2.86 0.13
CA SER A 46 2.18 3.30 0.71
C SER A 46 2.52 4.70 0.19
N PRO A 47 1.93 5.76 0.74
CA PRO A 47 2.15 7.11 0.23
C PRO A 47 3.59 7.55 0.43
N THR A 48 4.18 8.07 -0.64
CA THR A 48 5.53 8.65 -0.61
C THR A 48 5.50 10.17 -0.52
N MET A 49 4.38 10.81 -0.85
CA MET A 49 4.25 12.27 -0.88
C MET A 49 2.85 12.66 -0.40
N ARG A 50 2.70 13.85 0.19
CA ARG A 50 1.37 14.41 0.53
C ARG A 50 0.62 14.87 -0.72
N ALA A 51 1.33 15.55 -1.60
CA ALA A 51 0.92 15.97 -2.92
C ALA A 51 2.10 15.73 -3.87
N PRO A 52 1.88 15.56 -5.18
CA PRO A 52 2.98 15.33 -6.11
C PRO A 52 3.96 16.52 -6.10
N ASP A 53 5.20 16.29 -5.63
CA ASP A 53 6.27 17.29 -5.54
C ASP A 53 7.66 16.61 -5.51
N ASP A 54 8.75 17.38 -5.60
CA ASP A 54 10.12 16.90 -5.43
C ASP A 54 10.45 16.68 -3.95
N ASP A 55 10.68 15.42 -3.58
CA ASP A 55 11.02 14.96 -2.22
C ASP A 55 12.41 14.29 -2.19
N SER A 56 13.30 14.65 -3.12
CA SER A 56 14.68 14.12 -3.21
C SER A 56 15.51 14.33 -1.94
N TRP A 57 15.13 15.29 -1.10
CA TRP A 57 15.72 15.55 0.21
C TRP A 57 15.40 14.47 1.26
N HIS A 58 14.30 13.72 1.10
CA HIS A 58 13.77 12.82 2.12
C HIS A 58 14.24 11.36 1.91
N GLN A 59 15.55 11.15 1.99
CA GLN A 59 16.17 9.86 1.62
C GLN A 59 15.69 8.65 2.46
N ASP A 60 15.34 8.87 3.73
CA ASP A 60 14.84 7.80 4.62
C ASP A 60 13.40 7.37 4.32
N LEU A 61 12.67 8.12 3.48
CA LEU A 61 11.27 7.85 3.19
C LEU A 61 11.05 6.45 2.63
N VAL A 62 11.88 6.04 1.66
CA VAL A 62 11.75 4.73 1.01
C VAL A 62 12.03 3.61 2.03
N TYR A 63 13.04 3.80 2.88
CA TYR A 63 13.33 2.85 3.96
C TYR A 63 12.15 2.71 4.92
N ASN A 64 11.61 3.82 5.42
CA ASN A 64 10.48 3.83 6.34
C ASN A 64 9.22 3.19 5.73
N THR A 65 8.94 3.52 4.47
CA THR A 65 7.81 2.97 3.71
C THR A 65 7.94 1.45 3.55
N MET A 66 9.12 0.97 3.16
CA MET A 66 9.40 -0.46 3.01
C MET A 66 9.32 -1.20 4.33
N TRP A 67 9.86 -0.62 5.41
CA TRP A 67 9.77 -1.19 6.73
C TRP A 67 8.32 -1.35 7.17
N LEU A 68 7.49 -0.32 7.02
CA LEU A 68 6.08 -0.40 7.39
C LEU A 68 5.28 -1.32 6.47
N LEU A 69 5.61 -1.43 5.18
CA LEU A 69 5.03 -2.45 4.31
C LEU A 69 5.26 -3.87 4.87
N LEU A 70 6.50 -4.19 5.23
CA LEU A 70 6.84 -5.51 5.80
C LEU A 70 6.10 -5.77 7.13
N VAL A 71 5.99 -4.76 7.99
CA VAL A 71 5.21 -4.85 9.24
C VAL A 71 3.73 -5.14 8.94
N GLN A 72 3.14 -4.48 7.95
CA GLN A 72 1.73 -4.70 7.60
C GLN A 72 1.50 -6.08 6.98
N LEU A 73 2.42 -6.57 6.13
CA LEU A 73 2.35 -7.92 5.57
C LEU A 73 2.41 -8.99 6.66
N GLU A 74 3.31 -8.84 7.63
CA GLU A 74 3.43 -9.74 8.77
C GLU A 74 2.13 -9.76 9.61
N ARG A 75 1.57 -8.58 9.90
CA ARG A 75 0.30 -8.46 10.64
C ARG A 75 -0.86 -9.10 9.88
N TRP A 76 -0.96 -8.81 8.57
CA TRP A 76 -1.97 -9.37 7.69
C TRP A 76 -1.93 -10.91 7.71
N ASN A 77 -0.74 -11.47 7.49
CA ASN A 77 -0.52 -12.91 7.38
C ASN A 77 -0.75 -13.63 8.71
N LYS A 78 -0.38 -13.02 9.84
CA LYS A 78 -0.65 -13.57 11.18
C LYS A 78 -2.14 -13.64 11.51
N ALA A 79 -2.90 -12.63 11.14
CA ALA A 79 -4.35 -12.62 11.38
C ALA A 79 -5.17 -13.34 10.30
N SER A 80 -4.51 -13.86 9.25
CA SER A 80 -5.16 -14.50 8.10
C SER A 80 -6.09 -15.65 8.47
N ASP A 81 -5.64 -16.52 9.37
CA ASP A 81 -6.39 -17.73 9.77
C ASP A 81 -7.61 -17.35 10.63
N ALA A 82 -7.49 -16.33 11.49
CA ALA A 82 -8.58 -15.83 12.33
C ALA A 82 -9.64 -15.04 11.54
N GLU A 83 -9.21 -14.32 10.51
CA GLU A 83 -10.08 -13.52 9.64
C GLU A 83 -10.58 -14.30 8.41
N ASN A 84 -10.26 -15.60 8.30
CA ASN A 84 -10.59 -16.46 7.16
C ASN A 84 -10.25 -15.82 5.80
N ARG A 85 -9.07 -15.19 5.71
CA ARG A 85 -8.56 -14.53 4.50
C ARG A 85 -7.30 -15.22 3.96
N LEU A 86 -6.89 -14.85 2.75
CA LEU A 86 -5.67 -15.37 2.12
C LEU A 86 -4.40 -14.65 2.64
N LYS A 87 -3.30 -15.43 2.76
CA LYS A 87 -1.96 -14.92 3.12
C LYS A 87 -1.25 -14.38 1.88
N ILE A 88 -0.63 -13.21 2.00
CA ILE A 88 0.15 -12.58 0.94
C ILE A 88 1.53 -13.23 0.91
N GLN A 89 1.81 -13.94 -0.19
CA GLN A 89 3.10 -14.62 -0.42
C GLN A 89 4.01 -13.83 -1.38
N MET A 90 3.43 -12.98 -2.23
CA MET A 90 4.14 -12.21 -3.24
C MET A 90 3.56 -10.80 -3.32
N VAL A 91 4.43 -9.84 -3.57
CA VAL A 91 4.06 -8.44 -3.75
C VAL A 91 4.63 -7.97 -5.08
N LEU A 92 3.75 -7.53 -5.98
CA LEU A 92 4.13 -6.77 -7.16
C LEU A 92 4.26 -5.30 -6.74
N MET A 93 5.42 -4.69 -6.96
CA MET A 93 5.69 -3.31 -6.55
C MET A 93 6.44 -2.52 -7.61
N THR A 94 6.28 -1.20 -7.57
CA THR A 94 7.04 -0.24 -8.38
C THR A 94 8.18 0.38 -7.56
N GLY A 95 9.09 1.12 -8.21
CA GLY A 95 10.04 1.97 -7.50
C GLY A 95 9.30 3.01 -6.65
N LEU A 96 9.56 3.03 -5.34
CA LEU A 96 8.91 3.94 -4.40
C LEU A 96 9.55 5.32 -4.49
N GLY A 97 8.76 6.35 -4.79
CA GLY A 97 9.23 7.75 -4.80
C GLY A 97 10.15 8.11 -5.97
N THR A 98 10.51 7.17 -6.84
CA THR A 98 11.48 7.37 -7.94
C THR A 98 10.91 8.15 -9.13
N GLY A 99 9.58 8.35 -9.18
CA GLY A 99 8.90 9.13 -10.21
C GLY A 99 8.95 10.62 -9.89
N THR A 100 7.77 11.23 -9.67
CA THR A 100 7.66 12.66 -9.30
C THR A 100 8.49 13.05 -8.09
N GLY A 101 8.63 12.15 -7.11
CA GLY A 101 9.35 12.43 -5.86
C GLY A 101 10.87 12.59 -6.03
N GLY A 102 11.45 12.25 -7.18
CA GLY A 102 12.89 12.42 -7.42
C GLY A 102 13.80 11.61 -6.50
N ILE A 103 13.26 10.63 -5.77
CA ILE A 103 14.05 9.83 -4.82
C ILE A 103 14.84 8.79 -5.60
N GLY A 104 16.15 8.96 -5.59
CA GLY A 104 17.09 8.13 -6.31
C GLY A 104 18.52 8.38 -5.83
N VAL A 105 19.46 7.70 -6.48
CA VAL A 105 20.91 7.85 -6.24
C VAL A 105 21.44 9.06 -6.98
#